data_AF-A0A957WY31-F1
#
_entry.id   AF-A0A957WY31-F1
#
_cell.length_a   1.000
_cell.length_b   1.000
_cell.length_c   1.000
_cell.angle_alpha   90.00
_cell.angle_beta   90.00
_cell.angle_gamma   90.00
#
_symmetry.space_group_name_H-M   'P 1'
#
loop_
_entity.id
_entity.type
_entity.pdbx_description
1 polymer ?
#
loop_
_entity_poly.entity_id
_entity_poly.type
_entity_poly.pdbx_seq_one_letter_code
_entity_poly.pdbx_strand_id
1 'polypeptide(L)' 'MTTRYFGQPIKRNEDPRLLTGQALFTDDVHMPGMLHVAFVRSDYAHGTIRSIDTSAAQGVPGVVAIYTAEDLGDY' A
#
# COMPACT_ATOMS: atom_id res chain seq x y z
N MET A 1 -13.81 8.78 -43.97
CA MET A 1 -13.76 7.40 -43.44
C MET A 1 -14.41 7.40 -42.08
N THR A 2 -15.62 6.85 -41.96
CA THR A 2 -16.33 6.75 -40.68
C THR A 2 -15.74 5.59 -39.91
N THR A 3 -15.02 5.86 -38.82
CA THR A 3 -14.44 4.84 -37.94
C THR A 3 -15.58 4.06 -37.29
N ARG A 4 -15.65 2.75 -37.54
CA ARG A 4 -16.70 1.80 -37.11
C ARG A 4 -17.13 1.90 -35.64
N TYR A 5 -16.29 2.46 -34.77
CA TYR A 5 -16.50 2.53 -33.32
C TYR A 5 -16.57 3.95 -32.76
N PHE A 6 -16.23 4.98 -33.55
CA PHE A 6 -16.20 6.35 -33.05
C PHE A 6 -17.62 6.90 -32.95
N GLY A 7 -18.01 7.39 -31.76
CA GLY A 7 -19.36 7.90 -31.47
C GLY A 7 -20.40 6.85 -31.07
N GLN A 8 -20.02 5.57 -30.95
CA GLN A 8 -20.94 4.49 -30.53
C GLN A 8 -20.86 4.23 -29.01
N PRO A 9 -21.98 3.94 -28.32
CA PRO A 9 -21.99 3.57 -26.91
C PRO A 9 -21.58 2.10 -26.71
N ILE A 10 -20.29 1.81 -26.88
CA ILE A 10 -19.74 0.46 -26.72
C ILE A 10 -19.66 0.10 -25.23
N LYS A 11 -20.05 -1.14 -24.88
CA LYS A 11 -19.89 -1.67 -23.52
C LYS A 11 -18.41 -1.81 -23.17
N ARG A 12 -18.07 -1.52 -21.91
CA ARG A 12 -16.70 -1.60 -21.41
C ARG A 12 -16.29 -3.06 -21.22
N ASN A 13 -15.02 -3.35 -21.48
CA ASN A 13 -14.48 -4.72 -21.39
C ASN A 13 -14.19 -5.13 -19.94
N GLU A 14 -13.98 -4.16 -19.06
CA GLU A 14 -13.66 -4.31 -17.67
C GLU A 14 -14.89 -4.54 -16.77
N ASP A 15 -16.08 -4.15 -17.22
CA ASP A 15 -17.32 -4.22 -16.42
C ASP A 15 -17.57 -5.63 -15.85
N PRO A 16 -17.46 -6.74 -16.60
CA PRO A 16 -17.75 -8.06 -16.06
C PRO A 16 -16.93 -8.41 -14.82
N ARG A 17 -15.63 -8.12 -14.81
CA ARG A 17 -14.76 -8.44 -13.66
C ARG A 17 -14.93 -7.45 -12.49
N LEU A 18 -15.14 -6.17 -12.81
CA LEU A 18 -15.33 -5.13 -11.79
C LEU A 18 -16.66 -5.29 -11.05
N LEU A 19 -17.73 -5.67 -11.75
CA LEU A 19 -19.07 -5.81 -11.19
C LEU A 19 -19.30 -7.12 -10.44
N THR A 20 -18.42 -8.11 -10.60
CA THR A 20 -18.56 -9.45 -10.00
C THR A 20 -17.55 -9.74 -8.89
N GLY A 21 -16.74 -8.76 -8.49
CA GLY A 21 -15.69 -8.96 -7.49
C GLY A 21 -14.54 -9.85 -7.97
N GLN A 22 -14.37 -9.99 -9.29
CA GLN A 22 -13.29 -10.77 -9.92
C GLN A 22 -12.11 -9.92 -10.35
N ALA A 23 -12.23 -8.59 -10.29
CA ALA A 23 -11.10 -7.71 -10.45
C ALA A 23 -10.14 -7.85 -9.26
N LEU A 24 -8.84 -7.73 -9.52
CA LEU A 24 -7.80 -7.72 -8.50
C LEU A 24 -7.26 -6.30 -8.37
N PHE A 25 -7.34 -5.77 -7.16
CA PHE A 25 -6.66 -4.57 -6.71
C PHE A 25 -5.44 -4.95 -5.86
N THR A 26 -4.63 -3.97 -5.50
CA THR A 26 -3.38 -4.21 -4.76
C THR A 26 -3.59 -4.97 -3.45
N ASP A 27 -4.68 -4.69 -2.74
CA ASP A 27 -5.01 -5.32 -1.45
C ASP A 27 -5.66 -6.71 -1.58
N ASP A 28 -6.07 -7.11 -2.79
CA ASP A 28 -6.60 -8.44 -3.05
C ASP A 28 -5.47 -9.47 -3.23
N VAL A 29 -4.23 -9.01 -3.44
CA VAL A 29 -3.06 -9.86 -3.68
C VAL A 29 -2.60 -10.53 -2.39
N HIS A 30 -2.48 -11.85 -2.41
CA HIS A 30 -1.96 -12.65 -1.30
C HIS A 30 -0.82 -13.55 -1.78
N MET A 31 0.33 -13.49 -1.10
CA MET A 31 1.51 -14.29 -1.42
C MET A 31 1.96 -15.12 -0.21
N PRO A 32 2.53 -16.33 -0.40
CA PRO A 32 3.13 -17.09 0.68
C PRO A 32 4.23 -16.28 1.39
N GLY A 33 4.12 -16.14 2.71
CA GLY A 33 5.08 -15.39 3.52
C GLY A 33 4.96 -13.86 3.44
N MET A 34 3.88 -13.33 2.85
CA MET A 34 3.61 -11.89 2.82
C MET A 34 3.54 -11.30 4.23
N LEU A 35 4.26 -10.20 4.46
CA LEU A 35 4.22 -9.43 5.69
C LEU A 35 3.41 -8.14 5.46
N HIS A 36 2.91 -7.57 6.55
CA HIS A 36 2.20 -6.29 6.55
C HIS A 36 3.08 -5.19 7.16
N VAL A 37 2.90 -3.97 6.69
CA VAL A 37 3.60 -2.78 7.20
C VAL A 37 2.60 -1.80 7.80
N ALA A 38 2.98 -1.18 8.91
CA ALA A 38 2.29 -0.06 9.51
C ALA A 38 3.27 1.10 9.66
N PHE A 39 2.79 2.33 9.47
CA PHE A 39 3.59 3.54 9.57
C PHE A 39 3.18 4.35 10.79
N VAL A 40 4.13 4.64 11.67
CA VAL A 40 3.97 5.67 12.71
C VAL A 40 4.23 7.03 12.06
N ARG A 41 3.32 7.98 12.26
CA ARG A 41 3.38 9.33 11.66
C ARG A 41 3.50 10.37 12.76
N SER A 42 4.00 11.56 12.40
CA SER A 42 4.08 12.68 13.33
C SER A 42 2.69 13.22 13.67
N ASP A 43 2.41 13.42 14.95
CA ASP A 43 1.23 14.13 15.45
C ASP A 43 1.39 15.66 15.38
N TYR A 44 2.60 16.14 15.07
CA TYR A 44 2.94 17.55 14.96
C TYR A 44 3.17 17.96 13.51
N ALA A 45 2.68 19.14 13.14
CA ALA A 45 2.89 19.71 11.80
C ALA A 45 4.37 20.08 11.54
N HIS A 46 5.10 20.46 12.58
CA HIS A 46 6.52 20.79 12.52
C HIS A 46 7.21 20.49 13.86
N GLY A 47 8.39 19.88 13.80
CA GLY A 47 9.15 19.54 15.00
C GLY A 47 10.46 18.83 14.65
N THR A 48 11.31 18.70 15.66
CA THR A 48 12.56 17.94 15.56
C THR A 48 12.36 16.62 16.32
N ILE A 49 12.63 15.49 15.65
CA ILE A 49 12.64 14.17 16.29
C ILE A 49 13.87 14.13 17.20
N ARG A 50 13.65 14.08 18.52
CA ARG A 50 14.73 14.00 19.52
C ARG A 50 15.22 12.57 19.71
N SER A 51 14.29 11.62 19.67
CA SER A 51 14.56 10.19 19.82
C SER A 51 13.35 9.40 19.32
N ILE A 52 13.60 8.14 18.94
CA ILE A 52 12.58 7.12 18.67
C ILE A 52 12.99 5.89 19.50
N ASP A 53 12.13 5.44 20.40
CA ASP A 53 12.34 4.17 21.13
C ASP A 53 11.45 3.09 20.52
N THR A 54 12.08 2.03 20.00
CA THR A 54 11.41 0.91 19.33
C THR A 54 11.33 -0.34 20.22
N SER A 55 11.93 -0.31 21.42
CA SER A 55 12.14 -1.50 22.27
C SER A 55 10.83 -2.24 22.62
N ALA A 56 9.79 -1.49 22.98
CA ALA A 56 8.49 -2.08 23.30
C ALA A 56 7.87 -2.81 22.10
N ALA A 57 7.96 -2.21 20.90
CA ALA A 57 7.39 -2.77 19.69
C ALA A 57 8.19 -4.00 19.19
N GLN A 58 9.53 -4.00 19.36
CA GLN A 58 10.37 -5.16 19.06
C GLN A 58 10.00 -6.39 19.91
N GLY A 59 9.49 -6.19 21.13
CA GLY A 59 9.04 -7.27 22.01
C GLY A 59 7.68 -7.87 21.67
N VAL A 60 6.94 -7.30 20.71
CA VAL A 60 5.60 -7.78 20.36
C VAL A 60 5.69 -9.03 19.46
N PRO A 61 5.07 -10.16 19.83
CA PRO A 61 5.04 -11.35 18.99
C PRO A 61 4.45 -11.05 17.60
N GLY A 62 5.16 -11.46 16.55
CA GLY A 62 4.75 -11.25 15.16
C GLY A 62 5.32 -9.99 14.50
N VAL A 63 5.95 -9.08 15.26
CA VAL A 63 6.75 -8.00 14.66
C VAL A 63 8.02 -8.61 14.07
N VAL A 64 8.19 -8.46 12.75
CA VAL A 64 9.35 -9.00 12.04
C VAL A 64 10.50 -8.02 11.99
N ALA A 65 10.22 -6.74 11.78
CA ALA A 65 11.21 -5.68 11.73
C ALA A 65 10.57 -4.32 12.05
N ILE A 66 11.41 -3.38 12.50
CA ILE A 66 11.08 -1.97 12.67
C ILE A 66 12.21 -1.19 12.03
N TYR A 67 11.85 -0.21 11.19
CA TYR A 67 12.80 0.63 10.48
C TYR A 67 12.59 2.09 10.86
N THR A 68 13.69 2.80 11.08
CA THR A 68 13.79 4.23 11.34
C THR A 68 14.70 4.88 10.31
N ALA A 69 14.91 6.20 10.40
CA ALA A 69 15.87 6.87 9.54
C ALA A 69 17.30 6.32 9.69
N GLU A 70 17.66 5.81 10.87
CA GLU A 70 18.99 5.23 11.15
C GLU A 70 19.26 3.97 10.31
N ASP A 71 18.22 3.26 9.87
CA ASP A 71 18.33 2.04 9.08
C ASP A 71 18.41 2.29 7.56
N LEU A 72 18.05 3.50 7.11
CA LEU A 72 17.92 3.83 5.69
C LEU A 72 19.19 4.44 5.07
N GLY A 73 20.18 4.79 5.91
CA GLY A 73 21.44 5.39 5.48
C GLY A 73 21.32 6.86 5.08
N ASP A 74 22.46 7.44 4.69
CA ASP A 74 22.53 8.80 4.14
C ASP A 74 22.08 8.80 2.67
N TYR A 75 21.33 9.82 2.26
CA TYR A 75 20.93 10.07 0.87
C TYR A 75 21.94 10.96 0.15
#